data_AF-A0A957PVG0-F1
#
_entry.id   AF-A0A957PVG0-F1
#
_cell.length_a   1.000
_cell.length_b   1.000
_cell.length_c   1.000
_cell.angle_alpha   90.00
_cell.angle_beta   90.00
_cell.angle_gamma   90.00
#
_symmetry.space_group_name_H-M   'P 1'
#
loop_
_entity.id
_entity.type
_entity.pdbx_description
1 polymer ?
#
loop_
_entity_poly.entity_id
_entity_poly.type
_entity_poly.pdbx_seq_one_letter_code
_entity_poly.pdbx_strand_id
1 'polypeptide(L)'
;STNGSYAVTDSSSNALSGDDRDLLIFTATTLGETTAGTWDLYFDGSAVALATASTEDVDGVTVDSTGAIHLTTLGAFAVPGRSGAGSDVFTCTPQGLGGNTACLYAANLYFDSKVQKTTSVLLDAIHWAQETVGAGAQPPTATPTATATPTTTSGASIPSAGLYLSLSNGGQKSMGTVGGIRDEDIVYFDGTDYTLFFDGSDVGVGGLDLDALAIVDSTTILLSFTSAATIDGVAVDDSDIVQFTATSWGENTAGSFALYFDGSDVGLTTNGEDVDAIHRLPDGTLLISTVGTARVSGLSGGYLDEDLLHFTPQTLGANTSGTWALEFDGSAVGLATTATEDVDGVSVDSNDTLYMTTLGDFAVPNRSGQGSDVFHCTPTGSGVATACNFDVTLYFDSHQQATTALLLDAIAFP
;
A
#
# COMPACT_ATOMS: atom_id res chain seq x y z
N SER A 1 4.36 -23.23 6.78
CA SER A 1 3.00 -23.64 7.17
C SER A 1 2.12 -23.69 5.93
N THR A 2 0.81 -23.88 6.07
CA THR A 2 -0.19 -23.67 5.01
C THR A 2 -1.21 -22.61 5.47
N ASN A 3 -1.82 -21.88 4.54
CA ASN A 3 -2.83 -20.83 4.83
C ASN A 3 -4.21 -21.40 5.26
N GLY A 4 -4.23 -22.61 5.81
CA GLY A 4 -5.42 -23.37 6.17
C GLY A 4 -5.09 -24.85 6.40
N SER A 5 -6.09 -25.65 6.74
CA SER A 5 -5.89 -27.09 6.94
C SER A 5 -5.33 -27.78 5.68
N TYR A 6 -4.41 -28.72 5.87
CA TYR A 6 -3.79 -29.48 4.79
C TYR A 6 -4.15 -30.96 4.83
N ALA A 7 -3.97 -31.61 3.69
CA ALA A 7 -3.98 -33.06 3.56
C ALA A 7 -2.87 -33.50 2.59
N VAL A 8 -1.92 -34.28 3.08
CA VAL A 8 -0.79 -34.83 2.33
C VAL A 8 -0.64 -36.32 2.60
N THR A 9 0.24 -36.99 1.84
CA THR A 9 0.57 -38.41 2.07
C THR A 9 1.89 -38.52 2.81
N ASP A 10 1.91 -39.27 3.90
CA ASP A 10 3.12 -39.47 4.69
C ASP A 10 4.10 -40.47 4.07
N SER A 11 5.27 -40.62 4.69
CA SER A 11 6.31 -41.58 4.28
C SER A 11 5.86 -43.05 4.29
N SER A 12 4.77 -43.37 4.97
CA SER A 12 4.16 -44.71 5.07
C SER A 12 2.91 -44.86 4.20
N SER A 13 2.64 -43.92 3.29
CA SER A 13 1.45 -43.87 2.43
C SER A 13 0.12 -43.73 3.18
N ASN A 14 0.14 -43.21 4.41
CA ASN A 14 -1.08 -42.84 5.12
C ASN A 14 -1.46 -41.40 4.80
N ALA A 15 -2.75 -41.08 4.98
CA ALA A 15 -3.21 -39.71 4.96
C ALA A 15 -2.72 -38.97 6.22
N LEU A 16 -2.02 -37.86 6.02
CA LEU A 16 -1.61 -36.92 7.05
C LEU A 16 -2.39 -35.62 6.85
N SER A 17 -3.09 -35.18 7.88
CA SER A 17 -3.81 -33.91 7.90
C SER A 17 -3.43 -33.10 9.13
N GLY A 18 -3.50 -31.78 9.01
CA GLY A 18 -3.25 -30.83 10.09
C GLY A 18 -3.82 -29.46 9.73
N ASP A 19 -3.56 -28.49 10.60
CA ASP A 19 -4.09 -27.13 10.51
C ASP A 19 -3.01 -26.12 10.05
N ASP A 20 -3.42 -24.88 9.84
CA ASP A 20 -2.61 -23.69 9.49
C ASP A 20 -1.51 -23.29 10.48
N ARG A 21 -1.56 -23.83 11.69
CA ARG A 21 -0.56 -23.65 12.75
C ARG A 21 0.49 -24.76 12.84
N ASP A 22 0.42 -25.75 11.96
CA ASP A 22 1.35 -26.89 11.95
C ASP A 22 2.45 -26.73 10.90
N LEU A 23 3.64 -27.27 11.18
CA LEU A 23 4.73 -27.30 10.21
C LEU A 23 4.91 -28.70 9.65
N LEU A 24 4.93 -28.77 8.33
CA LEU A 24 5.30 -29.96 7.59
C LEU A 24 6.78 -29.90 7.21
N ILE A 25 7.43 -31.07 7.23
CA ILE A 25 8.75 -31.26 6.62
C ILE A 25 8.60 -32.11 5.37
N PHE A 26 9.18 -31.63 4.26
CA PHE A 26 9.27 -32.39 3.02
C PHE A 26 10.65 -33.03 2.90
N THR A 27 10.68 -34.37 2.84
CA THR A 27 11.89 -35.11 2.48
C THR A 27 11.86 -35.40 0.99
N ALA A 28 12.52 -34.55 0.21
CA ALA A 28 12.58 -34.71 -1.23
C ALA A 28 13.41 -35.95 -1.63
N THR A 29 12.87 -36.77 -2.52
CA THR A 29 13.63 -37.77 -3.29
C THR A 29 14.09 -37.18 -4.62
N THR A 30 13.40 -36.17 -5.14
CA THR A 30 13.78 -35.41 -6.35
C THR A 30 13.23 -33.98 -6.23
N LEU A 31 14.04 -32.98 -6.60
CA LEU A 31 13.66 -31.58 -6.69
C LEU A 31 13.70 -31.13 -8.16
N GLY A 32 12.79 -30.24 -8.56
CA GLY A 32 12.69 -29.70 -9.92
C GLY A 32 11.25 -29.74 -10.46
N GLU A 33 11.09 -29.66 -11.79
CA GLU A 33 9.78 -29.65 -12.46
C GLU A 33 8.90 -30.87 -12.10
N THR A 34 9.53 -32.00 -11.74
CA THR A 34 8.85 -33.15 -11.15
C THR A 34 9.40 -33.41 -9.76
N THR A 35 8.98 -32.56 -8.81
CA THR A 35 9.34 -32.72 -7.40
C THR A 35 8.63 -33.96 -6.81
N ALA A 36 9.39 -34.82 -6.15
CA ALA A 36 8.91 -36.05 -5.53
C ALA A 36 9.56 -36.21 -4.15
N GLY A 37 8.84 -36.83 -3.22
CA GLY A 37 9.29 -36.99 -1.84
C GLY A 37 8.17 -37.42 -0.92
N THR A 38 8.43 -37.35 0.38
CA THR A 38 7.45 -37.70 1.44
C THR A 38 7.30 -36.53 2.39
N TRP A 39 6.09 -36.37 2.93
CA TRP A 39 5.80 -35.38 3.95
C TRP A 39 5.73 -36.04 5.32
N ASP A 40 6.16 -35.35 6.37
CA ASP A 40 5.88 -35.73 7.76
C ASP A 40 5.52 -34.47 8.56
N LEU A 41 4.76 -34.64 9.66
CA LEU A 41 4.48 -33.56 10.60
C LEU A 41 5.75 -33.26 11.41
N TYR A 42 6.25 -32.04 11.31
CA TYR A 42 7.46 -31.59 11.98
C TYR A 42 7.14 -30.91 13.32
N PHE A 43 6.12 -30.06 13.34
CA PHE A 43 5.70 -29.30 14.51
C PHE A 43 4.18 -29.23 14.55
N ASP A 44 3.59 -29.59 15.68
CA ASP A 44 2.16 -29.52 15.95
C ASP A 44 1.87 -28.26 16.78
N GLY A 45 1.24 -27.26 16.16
CA GLY A 45 0.95 -25.97 16.80
C GLY A 45 -0.08 -26.11 17.91
N SER A 46 -1.03 -27.03 17.76
CA SER A 46 -2.06 -27.29 18.76
C SER A 46 -1.46 -27.88 20.05
N ALA A 47 -0.45 -28.73 19.92
CA ALA A 47 0.28 -29.34 21.04
C ALA A 47 1.04 -28.31 21.89
N VAL A 48 1.30 -27.12 21.33
CA VAL A 48 1.99 -26.01 22.02
C VAL A 48 1.11 -24.79 22.28
N ALA A 49 -0.21 -25.01 22.21
CA ALA A 49 -1.27 -24.06 22.51
C ALA A 49 -1.42 -22.87 21.55
N LEU A 50 -0.90 -22.97 20.32
CA LEU A 50 -1.38 -22.07 19.25
C LEU A 50 -2.86 -22.39 18.98
N ALA A 51 -3.70 -21.37 19.03
CA ALA A 51 -5.14 -21.46 18.91
C ALA A 51 -5.58 -21.75 17.46
N THR A 52 -6.82 -22.21 17.29
CA THR A 52 -7.48 -22.33 15.98
C THR A 52 -8.08 -20.99 15.52
N ALA A 53 -7.63 -19.88 16.08
CA ALA A 53 -8.09 -18.55 15.67
C ALA A 53 -7.29 -18.16 14.43
N SER A 54 -7.91 -17.46 13.47
CA SER A 54 -7.30 -17.01 12.20
C SER A 54 -6.19 -15.95 12.37
N THR A 55 -5.58 -15.88 13.55
CA THR A 55 -4.56 -14.93 13.94
C THR A 55 -3.38 -15.62 14.62
N GLU A 56 -3.44 -16.91 14.95
CA GLU A 56 -2.31 -17.67 15.52
C GLU A 56 -1.74 -18.71 14.53
N ASP A 57 -2.06 -18.51 13.25
CA ASP A 57 -1.56 -19.29 12.12
C ASP A 57 -0.06 -19.01 11.97
N VAL A 58 0.75 -20.05 11.73
CA VAL A 58 2.19 -19.87 11.60
C VAL A 58 2.49 -19.24 10.24
N ASP A 59 3.03 -18.03 10.26
CA ASP A 59 3.25 -17.23 9.06
C ASP A 59 4.71 -17.41 8.59
N GLY A 60 5.65 -16.94 9.41
CA GLY A 60 7.09 -17.14 9.20
C GLY A 60 7.70 -18.20 10.12
N VAL A 61 8.63 -18.99 9.57
CA VAL A 61 9.44 -19.95 10.33
C VAL A 61 10.88 -20.01 9.87
N THR A 62 11.81 -20.10 10.82
CA THR A 62 13.18 -20.56 10.56
C THR A 62 13.67 -21.47 11.68
N VAL A 63 14.54 -22.42 11.34
CA VAL A 63 15.23 -23.27 12.32
C VAL A 63 16.69 -22.85 12.37
N ASP A 64 17.19 -22.52 13.55
CA ASP A 64 18.59 -22.11 13.71
C ASP A 64 19.54 -23.31 13.75
N SER A 65 20.85 -23.00 13.81
CA SER A 65 21.90 -24.03 13.85
C SER A 65 21.89 -24.93 15.10
N THR A 66 21.14 -24.55 16.14
CA THR A 66 20.96 -25.34 17.36
C THR A 66 19.73 -26.24 17.31
N GLY A 67 18.89 -26.09 16.28
CA GLY A 67 17.60 -26.76 16.15
C GLY A 67 16.46 -26.02 16.86
N ALA A 68 16.67 -24.79 17.32
CA ALA A 68 15.59 -23.96 17.85
C ALA A 68 14.74 -23.43 16.69
N ILE A 69 13.42 -23.42 16.90
CA ILE A 69 12.44 -22.97 15.90
C ILE A 69 12.04 -21.55 16.29
N HIS A 70 12.30 -20.62 15.38
CA HIS A 70 11.84 -19.23 15.48
C HIS A 70 10.57 -19.11 14.65
N LEU A 71 9.54 -18.55 15.26
CA LEU A 71 8.18 -18.53 14.74
C LEU A 71 7.63 -17.12 14.85
N THR A 72 6.78 -16.79 13.89
CA THR A 72 5.86 -15.67 13.95
C THR A 72 4.49 -16.13 13.46
N THR A 73 3.45 -15.35 13.75
CA THR A 73 2.06 -15.72 13.48
C THR A 73 1.35 -14.59 12.77
N LEU A 74 0.31 -14.91 12.01
CA LEU A 74 -0.45 -13.94 11.20
C LEU A 74 -0.97 -12.75 12.04
N GLY A 75 -1.30 -12.99 13.31
CA GLY A 75 -1.68 -11.99 14.29
C GLY A 75 -1.10 -12.30 15.68
N ALA A 76 -1.68 -11.70 16.72
CA ALA A 76 -1.16 -11.86 18.08
C ALA A 76 -1.21 -13.32 18.56
N PHE A 77 -0.14 -13.77 19.23
CA PHE A 77 -0.03 -15.12 19.78
C PHE A 77 0.01 -15.16 21.31
N ALA A 78 -0.44 -16.28 21.86
CA ALA A 78 -0.29 -16.65 23.27
C ALA A 78 0.10 -18.13 23.42
N VAL A 79 1.34 -18.38 23.82
CA VAL A 79 1.87 -19.73 24.11
C VAL A 79 2.26 -19.83 25.59
N PRO A 80 2.51 -21.02 26.17
CA PRO A 80 2.82 -21.16 27.58
C PRO A 80 3.94 -20.21 28.07
N GLY A 81 3.56 -19.27 28.94
CA GLY A 81 4.45 -18.30 29.54
C GLY A 81 4.86 -17.12 28.65
N ARG A 82 4.25 -16.98 27.46
CA ARG A 82 4.60 -15.98 26.43
C ARG A 82 3.40 -15.47 25.64
N SER A 83 3.46 -14.22 25.23
CA SER A 83 2.52 -13.62 24.30
C SER A 83 3.19 -12.49 23.54
N GLY A 84 2.72 -12.20 22.33
CA GLY A 84 3.24 -11.14 21.46
C GLY A 84 2.25 -10.78 20.36
N ALA A 85 2.59 -9.75 19.58
CA ALA A 85 1.89 -9.41 18.34
C ALA A 85 2.32 -10.34 17.18
N GLY A 86 1.59 -10.31 16.07
CA GLY A 86 1.97 -11.05 14.84
C GLY A 86 3.23 -10.54 14.17
N SER A 87 3.71 -9.38 14.58
CA SER A 87 4.99 -8.80 14.16
C SER A 87 6.17 -9.23 15.05
N ASP A 88 5.94 -10.02 16.11
CA ASP A 88 6.99 -10.51 17.01
C ASP A 88 7.51 -11.88 16.57
N VAL A 89 8.77 -12.19 16.91
CA VAL A 89 9.36 -13.52 16.74
C VAL A 89 9.61 -14.15 18.10
N PHE A 90 8.99 -15.31 18.34
CA PHE A 90 9.23 -16.12 19.52
C PHE A 90 10.03 -17.38 19.18
N THR A 91 10.75 -17.92 20.16
CA THR A 91 11.61 -19.09 19.98
C THR A 91 11.09 -20.27 20.78
N CYS A 92 10.72 -21.33 20.08
CA CYS A 92 10.53 -22.66 20.64
C CYS A 92 11.86 -23.41 20.59
N THR A 93 12.38 -23.82 21.75
CA THR A 93 13.42 -24.85 21.82
C THR A 93 12.73 -26.22 21.97
N PRO A 94 12.72 -27.08 20.94
CA PRO A 94 11.93 -28.31 20.98
C PRO A 94 12.40 -29.27 22.07
N GLN A 95 11.45 -29.78 22.86
CA GLN A 95 11.61 -30.92 23.77
C GLN A 95 11.01 -32.21 23.18
N GLY A 96 10.18 -32.06 22.13
CA GLY A 96 9.60 -33.10 21.29
C GLY A 96 9.06 -32.45 20.01
N LEU A 97 9.03 -33.20 18.91
CA LEU A 97 8.56 -32.77 17.58
C LEU A 97 7.47 -33.74 17.07
N GLY A 98 6.80 -33.38 15.98
CA GLY A 98 5.67 -34.13 15.41
C GLY A 98 4.40 -33.99 16.24
N GLY A 99 3.51 -34.99 16.23
CA GLY A 99 2.20 -34.89 16.92
C GLY A 99 2.24 -34.81 18.46
N ASN A 100 3.42 -34.84 19.08
CA ASN A 100 3.61 -34.57 20.52
C ASN A 100 4.58 -33.39 20.72
N THR A 101 4.47 -32.37 19.88
CA THR A 101 5.36 -31.21 19.94
C THR A 101 5.31 -30.57 21.32
N ALA A 102 6.48 -30.29 21.89
CA ALA A 102 6.62 -29.64 23.17
C ALA A 102 7.77 -28.64 23.10
N CYS A 103 7.57 -27.44 23.63
CA CYS A 103 8.54 -26.34 23.54
C CYS A 103 8.98 -25.87 24.92
N LEU A 104 10.28 -25.61 25.06
CA LEU A 104 10.78 -24.68 26.06
C LEU A 104 10.90 -23.31 25.39
N TYR A 105 10.08 -22.34 25.80
CA TYR A 105 10.10 -21.00 25.24
C TYR A 105 11.21 -20.14 25.87
N ALA A 106 11.93 -19.40 25.02
CA ALA A 106 12.96 -18.45 25.47
C ALA A 106 12.36 -17.36 26.37
N ALA A 107 13.14 -16.84 27.34
CA ALA A 107 12.69 -15.85 28.32
C ALA A 107 12.59 -14.40 27.81
N ASN A 108 13.12 -14.10 26.61
CA ASN A 108 12.80 -12.89 25.84
C ASN A 108 12.27 -13.27 24.45
N LEU A 109 11.50 -12.37 23.81
CA LEU A 109 11.20 -12.52 22.38
C LEU A 109 12.53 -12.43 21.62
N TYR A 110 12.66 -13.19 20.55
CA TYR A 110 13.83 -13.14 19.70
C TYR A 110 13.86 -11.83 18.92
N PHE A 111 12.69 -11.40 18.44
CA PHE A 111 12.44 -10.08 17.90
C PHE A 111 11.17 -9.53 18.55
N ASP A 112 11.27 -8.35 19.15
CA ASP A 112 10.16 -7.64 19.77
C ASP A 112 9.90 -6.39 18.93
N SER A 113 8.87 -6.45 18.10
CA SER A 113 8.48 -5.38 17.18
C SER A 113 8.15 -4.08 17.93
N LYS A 114 7.66 -4.17 19.16
CA LYS A 114 7.40 -2.99 20.00
C LYS A 114 8.68 -2.32 20.45
N VAL A 115 9.70 -3.09 20.78
CA VAL A 115 11.04 -2.56 21.10
C VAL A 115 11.72 -2.03 19.85
N GLN A 116 11.53 -2.69 18.70
CA GLN A 116 12.11 -2.26 17.42
C GLN A 116 11.30 -1.16 16.71
N LYS A 117 10.12 -0.81 17.25
CA LYS A 117 9.17 0.15 16.66
C LYS A 117 8.68 -0.24 15.25
N THR A 118 8.53 -1.53 15.01
CA THR A 118 8.03 -2.11 13.74
C THR A 118 6.67 -2.78 13.93
N THR A 119 5.86 -2.32 14.89
CA THR A 119 4.60 -2.96 15.31
C THR A 119 3.50 -2.98 14.24
N SER A 120 3.70 -2.28 13.11
CA SER A 120 2.81 -2.25 11.95
C SER A 120 3.25 -3.19 10.82
N VAL A 121 4.43 -3.82 10.92
CA VAL A 121 4.96 -4.73 9.89
C VAL A 121 4.70 -6.16 10.32
N LEU A 122 3.78 -6.84 9.63
CA LEU A 122 3.64 -8.30 9.77
C LEU A 122 4.87 -8.98 9.16
N LEU A 123 5.40 -9.98 9.86
CA LEU A 123 6.56 -10.73 9.42
C LEU A 123 6.11 -11.97 8.64
N ASP A 124 6.05 -11.88 7.33
CA ASP A 124 5.61 -12.99 6.48
C ASP A 124 6.69 -14.10 6.40
N ALA A 125 7.94 -13.71 6.11
CA ALA A 125 9.06 -14.64 6.01
C ALA A 125 10.23 -14.27 6.92
N ILE A 126 10.75 -15.25 7.66
CA ILE A 126 11.94 -15.12 8.50
C ILE A 126 12.98 -16.16 8.10
N HIS A 127 14.25 -15.76 8.04
CA HIS A 127 15.35 -16.66 7.79
C HIS A 127 16.50 -16.40 8.77
N TRP A 128 17.02 -17.44 9.40
CA TRP A 128 18.23 -17.37 10.20
C TRP A 128 19.45 -17.37 9.27
N ALA A 129 20.02 -16.19 9.03
CA ALA A 129 21.22 -16.06 8.22
C ALA A 129 22.44 -16.65 8.94
N GLN A 130 23.12 -17.60 8.28
CA GLN A 130 24.29 -18.28 8.83
C GLN A 130 25.60 -17.79 8.18
N GLU A 131 25.75 -16.48 7.89
CA GLU A 131 27.01 -15.95 7.36
C GLU A 131 27.44 -14.61 7.98
N THR A 132 28.73 -14.54 8.31
CA THR A 132 29.43 -13.25 8.48
C THR A 132 29.75 -12.74 7.09
N VAL A 133 29.28 -11.54 6.75
CA VAL A 133 29.49 -10.94 5.42
C VAL A 133 31.00 -10.68 5.21
N GLY A 134 31.69 -11.64 4.59
CA GLY A 134 33.08 -11.55 4.22
C GLY A 134 33.22 -11.05 2.80
N ALA A 135 33.76 -9.85 2.63
CA ALA A 135 34.03 -9.27 1.32
C ALA A 135 35.07 -10.13 0.55
N GLY A 136 34.63 -10.76 -0.54
CA GLY A 136 35.48 -11.12 -1.67
C GLY A 136 35.49 -12.59 -2.07
N ALA A 137 34.75 -12.91 -3.12
CA ALA A 137 35.20 -13.64 -4.33
C ALA A 137 33.96 -14.02 -5.17
N GLN A 138 33.88 -13.52 -6.41
CA GLN A 138 32.76 -13.81 -7.32
C GLN A 138 33.18 -14.85 -8.40
N PRO A 139 32.34 -15.87 -8.67
CA PRO A 139 32.23 -16.53 -9.98
C PRO A 139 30.85 -16.27 -10.65
N PRO A 140 30.66 -16.62 -11.93
CA PRO A 140 30.00 -15.75 -12.91
C PRO A 140 28.47 -15.83 -12.99
N THR A 141 27.91 -14.63 -13.23
CA THR A 141 26.71 -14.22 -13.99
C THR A 141 25.61 -15.26 -14.26
N ALA A 142 24.64 -15.33 -13.36
CA ALA A 142 23.27 -14.98 -13.77
C ALA A 142 23.09 -13.49 -13.46
N THR A 143 22.35 -12.75 -14.26
CA THR A 143 21.89 -11.41 -13.88
C THR A 143 20.51 -11.60 -13.25
N PRO A 144 20.38 -11.67 -11.90
CA PRO A 144 19.10 -11.35 -11.29
C PRO A 144 18.88 -9.86 -11.52
N THR A 145 17.80 -9.51 -12.19
CA THR A 145 17.18 -8.20 -11.97
C THR A 145 16.87 -8.16 -10.47
N ALA A 146 17.48 -7.23 -9.75
CA ALA A 146 17.14 -7.02 -8.35
C ALA A 146 15.67 -6.62 -8.29
N THR A 147 14.80 -7.52 -7.86
CA THR A 147 13.56 -7.09 -7.23
C THR A 147 13.99 -6.40 -5.95
N ALA A 148 13.90 -5.08 -5.92
CA ALA A 148 14.15 -4.33 -4.70
C ALA A 148 13.14 -4.84 -3.67
N THR A 149 13.61 -5.57 -2.66
CA THR A 149 12.79 -5.86 -1.49
C THR A 149 12.65 -4.53 -0.73
N PRO A 150 11.43 -4.01 -0.53
CA PRO A 150 11.22 -2.75 0.14
C PRO A 150 11.90 -2.80 1.50
N THR A 151 12.96 -2.02 1.66
CA THR A 151 13.62 -1.84 2.95
C THR A 151 13.41 -0.38 3.29
N THR A 152 12.81 -0.11 4.44
CA THR A 152 12.48 1.26 4.89
C THR A 152 13.76 2.07 5.12
N THR A 153 14.28 2.70 4.06
CA THR A 153 15.36 3.69 4.18
C THR A 153 14.76 5.00 4.71
N SER A 154 14.79 5.14 6.03
CA SER A 154 14.52 6.38 6.77
C SER A 154 15.45 7.49 6.26
N GLY A 155 14.90 8.35 5.41
CA GLY A 155 15.60 9.47 4.79
C GLY A 155 14.62 10.53 4.30
N ALA A 156 13.45 10.65 4.92
CA ALA A 156 12.45 11.64 4.52
C ALA A 156 12.95 13.06 4.82
N SER A 157 12.77 13.96 3.86
CA SER A 157 12.76 15.40 4.15
C SER A 157 11.41 15.78 4.74
N ILE A 158 11.36 16.77 5.64
CA ILE A 158 10.08 17.40 5.95
C ILE A 158 9.72 18.29 4.74
N PRO A 159 8.50 18.16 4.17
CA PRO A 159 8.01 19.06 3.14
C PRO A 159 8.30 20.53 3.49
N SER A 160 9.10 21.22 2.68
CA SER A 160 9.28 22.67 2.84
C SER A 160 8.14 23.48 2.22
N ALA A 161 7.36 22.82 1.36
CA ALA A 161 6.09 23.32 0.82
C ALA A 161 4.95 22.53 1.49
N GLY A 162 3.79 23.16 1.62
CA GLY A 162 2.65 22.52 2.25
C GLY A 162 2.15 21.29 1.50
N LEU A 163 1.40 20.43 2.18
CA LEU A 163 0.85 19.19 1.64
C LEU A 163 -0.61 19.08 2.07
N TYR A 164 -1.51 18.93 1.10
CA TYR A 164 -2.91 18.59 1.34
C TYR A 164 -3.06 17.08 1.27
N LEU A 165 -3.84 16.51 2.19
CA LEU A 165 -3.96 15.08 2.43
C LEU A 165 -5.43 14.73 2.69
N SER A 166 -5.92 13.66 2.08
CA SER A 166 -7.11 12.93 2.53
C SER A 166 -6.70 11.64 3.25
N LEU A 167 -7.56 11.11 4.13
CA LEU A 167 -7.31 9.85 4.82
C LEU A 167 -8.21 8.75 4.27
N SER A 168 -7.64 7.60 3.98
CA SER A 168 -8.44 6.44 3.62
C SER A 168 -8.99 5.73 4.86
N ASN A 169 -10.08 5.00 4.66
CA ASN A 169 -10.86 4.24 5.65
C ASN A 169 -11.73 5.05 6.60
N GLY A 170 -12.99 4.63 6.68
CA GLY A 170 -13.98 5.25 7.55
C GLY A 170 -13.69 5.29 9.04
N GLY A 171 -14.25 6.33 9.65
CA GLY A 171 -14.22 6.58 11.08
C GLY A 171 -13.25 7.70 11.48
N GLN A 172 -13.50 8.31 12.64
CA GLN A 172 -12.79 9.53 13.04
C GLN A 172 -11.34 9.26 13.45
N LYS A 173 -10.42 10.04 12.89
CA LYS A 173 -8.97 10.04 13.16
C LYS A 173 -8.51 11.37 13.77
N SER A 174 -7.24 11.43 14.11
CA SER A 174 -6.59 12.66 14.58
C SER A 174 -5.19 12.78 13.96
N MET A 175 -4.85 13.97 13.51
CA MET A 175 -3.52 14.33 12.98
C MET A 175 -2.99 15.54 13.76
N GLY A 176 -1.90 15.36 14.48
CA GLY A 176 -1.38 16.36 15.41
C GLY A 176 -2.44 16.75 16.46
N THR A 177 -2.83 18.03 16.50
CA THR A 177 -3.88 18.54 17.39
C THR A 177 -5.27 18.58 16.76
N VAL A 178 -5.39 18.27 15.47
CA VAL A 178 -6.67 18.21 14.74
C VAL A 178 -7.28 16.83 14.97
N GLY A 179 -8.53 16.78 15.43
CA GLY A 179 -9.24 15.53 15.65
C GLY A 179 -10.62 15.56 15.01
N GLY A 180 -11.22 14.37 14.83
CA GLY A 180 -12.53 14.25 14.21
C GLY A 180 -12.49 14.12 12.69
N ILE A 181 -11.28 14.08 12.10
CA ILE A 181 -11.02 13.95 10.66
C ILE A 181 -11.63 12.63 10.16
N ARG A 182 -12.34 12.69 9.05
CA ARG A 182 -12.99 11.56 8.37
C ARG A 182 -12.40 11.36 6.97
N ASP A 183 -12.88 10.31 6.33
CA ASP A 183 -12.58 9.87 4.98
C ASP A 183 -12.78 10.97 3.94
N GLU A 184 -13.73 11.88 4.16
CA GLU A 184 -14.10 12.92 3.18
C GLU A 184 -13.48 14.29 3.48
N ASP A 185 -12.61 14.36 4.48
CA ASP A 185 -12.00 15.60 4.94
C ASP A 185 -10.61 15.79 4.33
N ILE A 186 -10.24 17.04 4.06
CA ILE A 186 -8.88 17.38 3.60
C ILE A 186 -8.17 18.12 4.71
N VAL A 187 -6.94 17.69 5.00
CA VAL A 187 -6.06 18.33 5.98
C VAL A 187 -4.85 18.92 5.27
N TYR A 188 -4.49 20.14 5.67
CA TYR A 188 -3.26 20.79 5.23
C TYR A 188 -2.17 20.63 6.29
N PHE A 189 -1.01 20.16 5.86
CA PHE A 189 0.22 20.08 6.63
C PHE A 189 1.20 21.15 6.14
N ASP A 190 1.65 22.04 7.03
CA ASP A 190 2.57 23.14 6.68
C ASP A 190 4.07 22.80 6.83
N GLY A 191 4.37 21.52 7.07
CA GLY A 191 5.69 21.04 7.46
C GLY A 191 5.90 20.95 8.97
N THR A 192 5.01 21.55 9.78
CA THR A 192 5.07 21.49 11.25
C THR A 192 3.73 21.07 11.87
N ASP A 193 2.66 21.77 11.51
CA ASP A 193 1.34 21.64 12.09
C ASP A 193 0.31 21.20 11.04
N TYR A 194 -0.76 20.56 11.53
CA TYR A 194 -1.91 20.16 10.73
C TYR A 194 -3.07 21.13 10.94
N THR A 195 -3.81 21.42 9.88
CA THR A 195 -5.03 22.23 9.91
C THR A 195 -6.11 21.57 9.05
N LEU A 196 -7.33 21.39 9.59
CA LEU A 196 -8.48 20.98 8.80
C LEU A 196 -8.75 22.05 7.73
N PHE A 197 -8.65 21.67 6.45
CA PHE A 197 -8.79 22.57 5.31
C PHE A 197 -10.21 22.48 4.72
N PHE A 198 -10.73 21.27 4.55
CA PHE A 198 -12.08 21.01 4.05
C PHE A 198 -12.74 19.97 4.95
N ASP A 199 -13.96 20.28 5.41
CA ASP A 199 -14.81 19.36 6.17
C ASP A 199 -15.94 18.88 5.24
N GLY A 200 -15.85 17.63 4.79
CA GLY A 200 -16.82 17.03 3.87
C GLY A 200 -18.18 16.78 4.53
N SER A 201 -18.21 16.66 5.85
CA SER A 201 -19.44 16.46 6.63
C SER A 201 -20.35 17.69 6.58
N ASP A 202 -19.78 18.88 6.47
CA ASP A 202 -20.53 20.14 6.41
C ASP A 202 -21.23 20.39 5.07
N VAL A 203 -20.73 19.78 4.00
CA VAL A 203 -21.19 20.04 2.62
C VAL A 203 -21.88 18.83 1.98
N GLY A 204 -22.32 17.88 2.80
CA GLY A 204 -23.19 16.80 2.37
C GLY A 204 -22.49 15.64 1.66
N VAL A 205 -21.16 15.53 1.78
CA VAL A 205 -20.39 14.39 1.28
C VAL A 205 -19.90 13.45 2.37
N GLY A 206 -20.18 13.72 3.66
CA GLY A 206 -19.74 12.91 4.82
C GLY A 206 -20.32 11.49 4.96
N GLY A 207 -20.73 10.86 3.86
CA GLY A 207 -20.98 9.42 3.79
C GLY A 207 -20.43 8.81 2.50
N LEU A 208 -19.48 9.49 1.88
CA LEU A 208 -18.72 9.04 0.70
C LEU A 208 -17.27 8.77 1.16
N ASP A 209 -16.38 8.41 0.27
CA ASP A 209 -14.95 8.34 0.59
C ASP A 209 -14.23 9.19 -0.45
N LEU A 210 -13.38 10.13 -0.03
CA LEU A 210 -12.70 11.05 -0.94
C LEU A 210 -11.49 10.34 -1.52
N ASP A 211 -11.59 9.98 -2.81
CA ASP A 211 -10.60 9.13 -3.46
C ASP A 211 -9.47 9.95 -4.09
N ALA A 212 -9.79 11.06 -4.76
CA ALA A 212 -8.77 11.93 -5.37
C ALA A 212 -9.01 13.42 -5.07
N LEU A 213 -7.92 14.20 -5.04
CA LEU A 213 -7.93 15.64 -4.75
C LEU A 213 -6.98 16.43 -5.66
N ALA A 214 -7.44 17.56 -6.19
CA ALA A 214 -6.56 18.61 -6.70
C ALA A 214 -6.94 20.01 -6.17
N ILE A 215 -5.94 20.80 -5.78
CA ILE A 215 -6.10 22.22 -5.48
C ILE A 215 -6.00 23.03 -6.78
N VAL A 216 -7.06 23.73 -7.16
CA VAL A 216 -7.07 24.55 -8.39
C VAL A 216 -6.67 25.99 -8.07
N ASP A 217 -7.25 26.55 -7.01
CA ASP A 217 -6.97 27.89 -6.51
C ASP A 217 -7.47 28.06 -5.07
N SER A 218 -7.40 29.27 -4.52
CA SER A 218 -7.77 29.59 -3.13
C SER A 218 -9.23 29.28 -2.74
N THR A 219 -10.10 29.04 -3.71
CA THR A 219 -11.54 28.81 -3.53
C THR A 219 -12.04 27.55 -4.23
N THR A 220 -11.18 26.84 -4.96
CA THR A 220 -11.60 25.78 -5.86
C THR A 220 -10.74 24.55 -5.66
N ILE A 221 -11.42 23.42 -5.43
CA ILE A 221 -10.82 22.09 -5.41
C ILE A 221 -11.58 21.17 -6.38
N LEU A 222 -10.88 20.18 -6.90
CA LEU A 222 -11.46 19.05 -7.62
C LEU A 222 -11.40 17.81 -6.75
N LEU A 223 -12.44 16.98 -6.81
CA LEU A 223 -12.60 15.77 -6.01
C LEU A 223 -13.20 14.64 -6.85
N SER A 224 -12.82 13.40 -6.57
CA SER A 224 -13.54 12.17 -6.96
C SER A 224 -13.92 11.39 -5.70
N PHE A 225 -14.79 10.39 -5.82
CA PHE A 225 -15.21 9.56 -4.68
C PHE A 225 -15.32 8.11 -5.09
N THR A 226 -15.01 7.19 -4.17
CA THR A 226 -15.02 5.73 -4.40
C THR A 226 -16.39 5.12 -4.76
N SER A 227 -17.44 5.93 -4.80
CA SER A 227 -18.79 5.46 -5.11
C SER A 227 -19.69 6.53 -5.69
N ALA A 228 -20.58 6.10 -6.59
CA ALA A 228 -21.59 6.94 -7.19
C ALA A 228 -22.53 7.57 -6.15
N ALA A 229 -22.83 8.86 -6.34
CA ALA A 229 -23.63 9.65 -5.42
C ALA A 229 -24.49 10.72 -6.12
N THR A 230 -25.32 11.41 -5.33
CA THR A 230 -25.95 12.66 -5.76
C THR A 230 -25.55 13.76 -4.79
N ILE A 231 -24.68 14.66 -5.24
CA ILE A 231 -24.08 15.72 -4.43
C ILE A 231 -24.67 17.05 -4.91
N ASP A 232 -25.33 17.80 -4.03
CA ASP A 232 -26.04 19.05 -4.40
C ASP A 232 -27.01 18.91 -5.59
N GLY A 233 -27.58 17.71 -5.80
CA GLY A 233 -28.48 17.44 -6.92
C GLY A 233 -27.79 17.15 -8.25
N VAL A 234 -26.47 17.06 -8.26
CA VAL A 234 -25.63 16.57 -9.37
C VAL A 234 -25.44 15.07 -9.18
N ALA A 235 -25.79 14.27 -10.18
CA ALA A 235 -25.43 12.85 -10.20
C ALA A 235 -23.96 12.72 -10.61
N VAL A 236 -23.23 11.88 -9.88
CA VAL A 236 -21.78 11.69 -9.99
C VAL A 236 -21.54 10.18 -9.90
N ASP A 237 -20.78 9.62 -10.84
CA ASP A 237 -20.26 8.26 -10.78
C ASP A 237 -18.87 8.24 -10.13
N ASP A 238 -18.37 7.06 -9.79
CA ASP A 238 -17.01 6.91 -9.22
C ASP A 238 -15.91 7.37 -10.21
N SER A 239 -16.10 7.13 -11.51
CA SER A 239 -15.24 7.65 -12.59
C SER A 239 -15.33 9.17 -12.89
N ASP A 240 -16.10 9.95 -12.14
CA ASP A 240 -16.31 11.38 -12.37
C ASP A 240 -15.45 12.27 -11.45
N ILE A 241 -15.19 13.50 -11.90
CA ILE A 241 -14.57 14.54 -11.07
C ILE A 241 -15.57 15.69 -10.85
N VAL A 242 -15.77 16.06 -9.59
CA VAL A 242 -16.56 17.23 -9.19
C VAL A 242 -15.67 18.40 -8.79
N GLN A 243 -16.15 19.60 -9.08
CA GLN A 243 -15.58 20.83 -8.57
C GLN A 243 -16.36 21.29 -7.35
N PHE A 244 -15.67 21.55 -6.25
CA PHE A 244 -16.20 22.30 -5.12
C PHE A 244 -15.70 23.74 -5.16
N THR A 245 -16.61 24.70 -5.10
CA THR A 245 -16.29 26.12 -4.97
C THR A 245 -16.67 26.60 -3.57
N ALA A 246 -15.65 26.88 -2.76
CA ALA A 246 -15.81 27.27 -1.38
C ALA A 246 -16.21 28.73 -1.21
N THR A 247 -17.07 28.95 -0.22
CA THR A 247 -17.35 30.24 0.41
C THR A 247 -16.74 30.33 1.82
N SER A 248 -16.49 29.18 2.45
CA SER A 248 -15.69 29.04 3.67
C SER A 248 -15.02 27.65 3.73
N TRP A 249 -13.89 27.59 4.43
CA TRP A 249 -13.05 26.41 4.64
C TRP A 249 -12.99 26.04 6.14
N GLY A 250 -12.41 24.87 6.46
CA GLY A 250 -12.19 24.37 7.82
C GLY A 250 -13.44 23.80 8.49
N GLU A 251 -13.54 23.89 9.82
CA GLU A 251 -14.65 23.32 10.62
C GLU A 251 -16.07 23.85 10.32
N ASN A 252 -16.19 24.83 9.42
CA ASN A 252 -17.48 25.35 8.96
C ASN A 252 -17.41 25.49 7.44
N THR A 253 -17.09 24.40 6.76
CA THR A 253 -16.92 24.39 5.31
C THR A 253 -18.28 24.67 4.65
N ALA A 254 -18.31 25.55 3.66
CA ALA A 254 -19.53 25.85 2.93
C ALA A 254 -19.19 26.24 1.50
N GLY A 255 -20.02 25.81 0.54
CA GLY A 255 -19.79 26.06 -0.87
C GLY A 255 -20.86 25.40 -1.72
N SER A 256 -20.50 25.08 -2.96
CA SER A 256 -21.38 24.37 -3.89
C SER A 256 -20.59 23.44 -4.78
N PHE A 257 -21.18 22.30 -5.11
CA PHE A 257 -20.64 21.35 -6.07
C PHE A 257 -21.15 21.56 -7.49
N ALA A 258 -20.31 21.21 -8.47
CA ALA A 258 -20.69 21.07 -9.87
C ALA A 258 -19.89 19.92 -10.51
N LEU A 259 -20.50 19.19 -11.46
CA LEU A 259 -19.76 18.21 -12.26
C LEU A 259 -18.71 18.93 -13.11
N TYR A 260 -17.45 18.51 -12.98
CA TYR A 260 -16.32 19.10 -13.70
C TYR A 260 -15.86 18.22 -14.85
N PHE A 261 -15.88 16.90 -14.68
CA PHE A 261 -15.51 15.92 -15.69
C PHE A 261 -16.44 14.70 -15.52
N ASP A 262 -17.20 14.41 -16.57
CA ASP A 262 -17.95 13.15 -16.75
C ASP A 262 -17.02 12.11 -17.41
N GLY A 263 -16.62 11.07 -16.67
CA GLY A 263 -15.69 10.04 -17.13
C GLY A 263 -16.29 9.12 -18.20
N SER A 264 -17.60 8.88 -18.10
CA SER A 264 -18.34 8.01 -19.01
C SER A 264 -18.37 8.54 -20.44
N ASP A 265 -18.39 9.87 -20.61
CA ASP A 265 -18.35 10.54 -21.90
C ASP A 265 -17.01 10.35 -22.64
N VAL A 266 -15.94 10.03 -21.92
CA VAL A 266 -14.58 9.87 -22.46
C VAL A 266 -14.02 8.46 -22.30
N GLY A 267 -14.86 7.51 -21.89
CA GLY A 267 -14.61 6.08 -22.01
C GLY A 267 -14.29 5.34 -20.71
N LEU A 268 -14.37 6.00 -19.55
CA LEU A 268 -14.32 5.34 -18.24
C LEU A 268 -15.71 4.77 -17.94
N THR A 269 -15.90 3.46 -18.12
CA THR A 269 -17.25 2.85 -18.16
C THR A 269 -17.37 1.54 -17.38
N THR A 270 -16.33 1.14 -16.67
CA THR A 270 -16.25 -0.10 -15.90
C THR A 270 -15.83 0.20 -14.47
N ASN A 271 -16.16 -0.70 -13.53
CA ASN A 271 -15.88 -0.51 -12.11
C ASN A 271 -14.39 -0.37 -11.75
N GLY A 272 -13.47 -0.75 -12.64
CA GLY A 272 -12.04 -0.57 -12.43
C GLY A 272 -11.50 0.71 -13.05
N GLU A 273 -12.38 1.61 -13.47
CA GLU A 273 -12.05 2.91 -14.08
C GLU A 273 -12.50 4.06 -13.18
N ASP A 274 -12.66 3.76 -11.88
CA ASP A 274 -12.82 4.71 -10.79
C ASP A 274 -11.58 5.61 -10.70
N VAL A 275 -11.77 6.91 -10.49
CA VAL A 275 -10.69 7.89 -10.46
C VAL A 275 -10.15 8.04 -9.04
N ASP A 276 -8.91 7.64 -8.82
CA ASP A 276 -8.24 7.60 -7.51
C ASP A 276 -7.05 8.58 -7.41
N ALA A 277 -6.58 9.15 -8.50
CA ALA A 277 -5.61 10.24 -8.44
C ALA A 277 -5.90 11.34 -9.46
N ILE A 278 -5.81 12.61 -9.04
CA ILE A 278 -5.98 13.75 -9.94
C ILE A 278 -4.94 14.85 -9.71
N HIS A 279 -4.43 15.42 -10.79
CA HIS A 279 -3.74 16.71 -10.77
C HIS A 279 -4.19 17.56 -11.96
N ARG A 280 -4.29 18.88 -11.76
CA ARG A 280 -4.66 19.81 -12.83
C ARG A 280 -3.49 20.73 -13.18
N LEU A 281 -2.97 20.58 -14.39
CA LEU A 281 -1.90 21.44 -14.90
C LEU A 281 -2.40 22.88 -15.15
N PRO A 282 -1.51 23.88 -15.18
CA PRO A 282 -1.89 25.29 -15.39
C PRO A 282 -2.66 25.57 -16.68
N ASP A 283 -2.46 24.76 -17.73
CA ASP A 283 -3.18 24.88 -19.01
C ASP A 283 -4.58 24.24 -19.01
N GLY A 284 -4.97 23.59 -17.91
CA GLY A 284 -6.26 22.93 -17.72
C GLY A 284 -6.28 21.44 -18.06
N THR A 285 -5.15 20.88 -18.51
CA THR A 285 -4.96 19.43 -18.65
C THR A 285 -5.12 18.73 -17.30
N LEU A 286 -5.67 17.52 -17.31
CA LEU A 286 -5.79 16.67 -16.13
C LEU A 286 -4.80 15.51 -16.23
N LEU A 287 -4.10 15.24 -15.13
CA LEU A 287 -3.44 13.97 -14.90
C LEU A 287 -4.37 13.13 -14.04
N ILE A 288 -4.62 11.88 -14.44
CA ILE A 288 -5.63 11.00 -13.86
C ILE A 288 -5.03 9.60 -13.69
N SER A 289 -5.17 8.99 -12.52
CA SER A 289 -5.03 7.54 -12.33
C SER A 289 -6.41 6.89 -12.20
N THR A 290 -6.45 5.56 -12.28
CA THR A 290 -7.65 4.78 -11.94
C THR A 290 -7.31 3.52 -11.16
N VAL A 291 -8.19 3.10 -10.25
CA VAL A 291 -8.05 1.92 -9.36
C VAL A 291 -7.72 0.61 -10.09
N GLY A 292 -8.01 0.55 -11.39
CA GLY A 292 -7.79 -0.61 -12.21
C GLY A 292 -7.41 -0.22 -13.63
N THR A 293 -7.51 -1.19 -14.55
CA THR A 293 -7.06 -0.96 -15.92
C THR A 293 -8.03 -0.07 -16.70
N ALA A 294 -7.62 1.16 -17.04
CA ALA A 294 -8.37 2.05 -17.92
C ALA A 294 -8.29 1.69 -19.42
N ARG A 295 -9.45 1.67 -20.08
CA ARG A 295 -9.63 1.30 -21.50
C ARG A 295 -10.28 2.42 -22.31
N VAL A 296 -9.64 3.58 -22.29
CA VAL A 296 -10.09 4.77 -23.01
C VAL A 296 -9.74 4.76 -24.50
N SER A 297 -10.51 5.54 -25.28
CA SER A 297 -10.32 5.64 -26.73
C SER A 297 -9.05 6.45 -27.11
N GLY A 298 -8.40 6.06 -28.20
CA GLY A 298 -7.19 6.73 -28.73
C GLY A 298 -5.88 6.07 -28.31
N LEU A 299 -5.95 5.06 -27.44
CA LEU A 299 -4.81 4.41 -26.84
C LEU A 299 -4.96 2.88 -26.90
N SER A 300 -3.85 2.17 -27.11
CA SER A 300 -3.86 0.71 -27.34
C SER A 300 -3.22 -0.05 -26.19
N GLY A 301 -3.93 -1.04 -25.62
CA GLY A 301 -3.40 -1.95 -24.60
C GLY A 301 -4.22 -2.00 -23.32
N GLY A 302 -4.87 -0.88 -22.99
CA GLY A 302 -5.30 -0.62 -21.62
C GLY A 302 -4.13 -0.06 -20.80
N TYR A 303 -4.42 0.87 -19.93
CA TYR A 303 -3.48 1.45 -18.96
C TYR A 303 -3.70 0.75 -17.65
N LEU A 304 -2.61 0.35 -17.02
CA LEU A 304 -2.69 -0.40 -15.78
C LEU A 304 -2.96 0.55 -14.62
N ASP A 305 -3.22 -0.02 -13.45
CA ASP A 305 -3.51 0.69 -12.22
C ASP A 305 -2.36 1.65 -11.84
N GLU A 306 -1.11 1.25 -12.04
CA GLU A 306 0.06 2.08 -11.72
C GLU A 306 0.40 3.22 -12.72
N ASP A 307 -0.46 3.48 -13.72
CA ASP A 307 -0.20 4.44 -14.80
C ASP A 307 -0.89 5.80 -14.58
N LEU A 308 -0.24 6.90 -14.96
CA LEU A 308 -0.91 8.21 -15.02
C LEU A 308 -1.28 8.58 -16.45
N LEU A 309 -2.56 8.88 -16.64
CA LEU A 309 -3.13 9.36 -17.90
C LEU A 309 -3.12 10.88 -17.97
N HIS A 310 -2.81 11.39 -19.16
CA HIS A 310 -2.91 12.78 -19.53
C HIS A 310 -4.21 12.99 -20.33
N PHE A 311 -5.16 13.74 -19.78
CA PHE A 311 -6.38 14.14 -20.48
C PHE A 311 -6.32 15.61 -20.91
N THR A 312 -6.31 15.86 -22.22
CA THR A 312 -6.44 17.20 -22.78
C THR A 312 -7.93 17.50 -23.08
N PRO A 313 -8.60 18.36 -22.28
CA PRO A 313 -10.02 18.63 -22.48
C PRO A 313 -10.26 19.52 -23.71
N GLN A 314 -11.30 19.17 -24.48
CA GLN A 314 -11.99 20.05 -25.42
C GLN A 314 -13.23 20.66 -24.78
N THR A 315 -13.99 19.86 -24.02
CA THR A 315 -15.12 20.29 -23.19
C THR A 315 -15.10 19.55 -21.85
N LEU A 316 -15.59 20.23 -20.81
CA LEU A 316 -15.70 19.75 -19.43
C LEU A 316 -17.17 19.89 -18.96
N GLY A 317 -17.49 19.26 -17.83
CA GLY A 317 -18.85 19.11 -17.29
C GLY A 317 -19.59 17.92 -17.88
N ALA A 318 -20.93 17.94 -17.87
CA ALA A 318 -21.78 16.81 -18.29
C ALA A 318 -21.78 16.47 -19.80
N ASN A 319 -20.84 17.01 -20.58
CA ASN A 319 -20.62 16.67 -21.98
C ASN A 319 -19.10 16.68 -22.21
N THR A 320 -18.36 15.89 -21.45
CA THR A 320 -16.90 15.88 -21.50
C THR A 320 -16.44 15.42 -22.87
N SER A 321 -15.42 16.07 -23.43
CA SER A 321 -14.75 15.57 -24.62
C SER A 321 -13.29 15.98 -24.59
N GLY A 322 -12.43 15.18 -25.20
CA GLY A 322 -11.00 15.43 -25.18
C GLY A 322 -10.21 14.28 -25.78
N THR A 323 -8.92 14.27 -25.50
CA THR A 323 -8.01 13.22 -25.94
C THR A 323 -7.15 12.77 -24.79
N TRP A 324 -6.93 11.46 -24.73
CA TRP A 324 -6.04 10.82 -23.78
C TRP A 324 -4.64 10.62 -24.37
N ALA A 325 -3.63 10.72 -23.52
CA ALA A 325 -2.27 10.24 -23.73
C ALA A 325 -1.75 9.60 -22.43
N LEU A 326 -0.65 8.86 -22.52
CA LEU A 326 0.05 8.35 -21.34
C LEU A 326 1.00 9.43 -20.82
N GLU A 327 0.85 9.84 -19.57
CA GLU A 327 1.79 10.75 -18.90
C GLU A 327 2.94 9.96 -18.29
N PHE A 328 2.64 8.90 -17.53
CA PHE A 328 3.62 8.08 -16.81
C PHE A 328 3.19 6.61 -16.89
N ASP A 329 4.15 5.72 -17.14
CA ASP A 329 3.90 4.27 -17.10
C ASP A 329 4.70 3.65 -15.95
N GLY A 330 3.96 3.22 -14.93
CA GLY A 330 4.51 2.76 -13.65
C GLY A 330 5.27 1.45 -13.80
N SER A 331 4.78 0.58 -14.68
CA SER A 331 5.41 -0.71 -14.97
C SER A 331 6.83 -0.55 -15.54
N ALA A 332 7.07 0.51 -16.33
CA ALA A 332 8.37 0.80 -16.91
C ALA A 332 9.41 1.23 -15.85
N VAL A 333 8.95 1.69 -14.69
CA VAL A 333 9.80 2.06 -13.55
C VAL A 333 9.71 1.04 -12.41
N GLY A 334 9.08 -0.10 -12.63
CA GLY A 334 9.12 -1.23 -11.71
C GLY A 334 8.04 -1.25 -10.64
N LEU A 335 7.06 -0.33 -10.69
CA LEU A 335 5.81 -0.52 -9.96
C LEU A 335 5.13 -1.78 -10.51
N ALA A 336 4.62 -2.61 -9.62
CA ALA A 336 3.95 -3.84 -9.98
C ALA A 336 2.54 -3.54 -10.48
N THR A 337 2.14 -4.29 -11.50
CA THR A 337 0.79 -4.34 -12.05
C THR A 337 -0.21 -5.05 -11.11
N THR A 338 0.07 -5.08 -9.82
CA THR A 338 -0.75 -5.68 -8.78
C THR A 338 -1.35 -4.56 -7.97
N ALA A 339 -2.59 -4.73 -7.52
CA ALA A 339 -3.44 -3.73 -6.85
C ALA A 339 -2.90 -3.14 -5.52
N THR A 340 -1.61 -3.20 -5.23
CA THR A 340 -0.97 -2.58 -4.08
C THR A 340 0.15 -1.61 -4.47
N GLU A 341 0.64 -1.60 -5.71
CA GLU A 341 1.57 -0.56 -6.21
C GLU A 341 0.87 0.37 -7.21
N ASP A 342 -0.46 0.46 -7.07
CA ASP A 342 -1.38 1.36 -7.76
C ASP A 342 -1.13 2.81 -7.34
N VAL A 343 -1.14 3.76 -8.27
CA VAL A 343 -0.91 5.18 -7.98
C VAL A 343 -2.22 5.82 -7.53
N ASP A 344 -2.37 6.03 -6.23
CA ASP A 344 -3.56 6.61 -5.58
C ASP A 344 -3.38 8.09 -5.23
N GLY A 345 -2.32 8.75 -5.72
CA GLY A 345 -2.19 10.18 -5.49
C GLY A 345 -1.07 10.79 -6.30
N VAL A 346 -1.32 12.00 -6.82
CA VAL A 346 -0.40 12.69 -7.71
C VAL A 346 -0.41 14.20 -7.53
N SER A 347 0.77 14.80 -7.60
CA SER A 347 0.93 16.23 -7.78
C SER A 347 2.14 16.57 -8.63
N VAL A 348 2.11 17.72 -9.29
CA VAL A 348 3.21 18.19 -10.13
C VAL A 348 3.61 19.59 -9.70
N ASP A 349 4.91 19.81 -9.47
CA ASP A 349 5.43 21.13 -9.17
C ASP A 349 5.73 21.96 -10.43
N SER A 350 6.14 23.22 -10.24
CA SER A 350 6.51 24.11 -11.35
C SER A 350 7.72 23.68 -12.18
N ASN A 351 8.44 22.63 -11.77
CA ASN A 351 9.58 22.05 -12.48
C ASN A 351 9.22 20.72 -13.15
N ASP A 352 7.93 20.40 -13.28
CA ASP A 352 7.40 19.15 -13.81
C ASP A 352 7.84 17.91 -13.01
N THR A 353 8.19 18.08 -11.72
CA THR A 353 8.48 16.94 -10.83
C THR A 353 7.16 16.33 -10.37
N LEU A 354 6.98 15.03 -10.60
CA LEU A 354 5.83 14.28 -10.14
C LEU A 354 6.07 13.82 -8.70
N TYR A 355 5.13 14.10 -7.83
CA TYR A 355 5.03 13.61 -6.46
C TYR A 355 3.88 12.62 -6.42
N MET A 356 4.16 11.40 -5.96
CA MET A 356 3.21 10.29 -6.03
C MET A 356 3.18 9.54 -4.71
N THR A 357 2.04 8.90 -4.47
CA THR A 357 1.82 7.90 -3.43
C THR A 357 1.23 6.65 -4.10
N THR A 358 1.19 5.52 -3.39
CA THR A 358 0.60 4.28 -3.92
C THR A 358 -0.30 3.60 -2.90
N LEU A 359 -1.32 2.85 -3.32
CA LEU A 359 -2.27 2.20 -2.40
C LEU A 359 -1.60 1.33 -1.31
N GLY A 360 -0.48 0.71 -1.64
CA GLY A 360 0.35 -0.09 -0.75
C GLY A 360 1.83 0.20 -0.91
N ASP A 361 2.67 -0.65 -0.30
CA ASP A 361 4.13 -0.46 -0.31
C ASP A 361 4.68 -0.46 -1.74
N PHE A 362 5.56 0.50 -2.05
CA PHE A 362 6.17 0.64 -3.37
C PHE A 362 7.67 0.38 -3.40
N ALA A 363 8.15 -0.04 -4.57
CA ALA A 363 9.56 -0.12 -4.92
C ALA A 363 9.83 0.45 -6.33
N VAL A 364 10.62 1.52 -6.40
CA VAL A 364 11.09 2.17 -7.63
C VAL A 364 12.63 2.24 -7.66
N PRO A 365 13.29 2.60 -8.77
CA PRO A 365 14.74 2.69 -8.82
C PRO A 365 15.33 3.53 -7.69
N ASN A 366 16.18 2.91 -6.87
CA ASN A 366 16.88 3.52 -5.72
C ASN A 366 15.98 3.95 -4.54
N ARG A 367 14.69 3.60 -4.54
CA ARG A 367 13.75 3.99 -3.49
C ARG A 367 12.67 2.94 -3.25
N SER A 368 12.31 2.76 -1.99
CA SER A 368 11.11 2.05 -1.60
C SER A 368 10.46 2.77 -0.43
N GLY A 369 9.16 2.56 -0.24
CA GLY A 369 8.38 3.18 0.81
C GLY A 369 7.09 2.40 1.06
N GLN A 370 6.30 2.91 1.98
CA GLN A 370 4.97 2.40 2.28
C GLN A 370 3.92 3.18 1.49
N GLY A 371 2.70 2.66 1.38
CA GLY A 371 1.66 3.28 0.56
C GLY A 371 1.22 4.69 0.97
N SER A 372 1.56 5.14 2.17
CA SER A 372 1.29 6.53 2.59
C SER A 372 2.52 7.43 2.57
N ASP A 373 3.62 6.97 1.98
CA ASP A 373 4.81 7.78 1.75
C ASP A 373 4.72 8.49 0.40
N VAL A 374 5.15 9.74 0.34
CA VAL A 374 5.23 10.49 -0.93
C VAL A 374 6.64 10.39 -1.48
N PHE A 375 6.79 9.71 -2.61
CA PHE A 375 8.00 9.69 -3.42
C PHE A 375 7.87 10.67 -4.58
N HIS A 376 9.01 11.06 -5.17
CA HIS A 376 8.99 11.95 -6.32
C HIS A 376 9.98 11.54 -7.39
N CYS A 377 9.60 11.86 -8.62
CA CYS A 377 10.34 11.54 -9.82
C CYS A 377 10.45 12.81 -10.69
N THR A 378 11.66 13.13 -11.12
CA THR A 378 11.89 14.23 -12.08
C THR A 378 12.07 13.63 -13.47
N PRO A 379 11.17 13.92 -14.43
CA PRO A 379 11.30 13.43 -15.80
C PRO A 379 12.64 13.82 -16.44
N THR A 380 13.27 12.90 -17.16
CA THR A 380 14.62 13.07 -17.77
C THR A 380 14.58 13.36 -19.27
N GLY A 381 13.38 13.45 -19.86
CA GLY A 381 13.20 13.73 -21.29
C GLY A 381 11.83 14.34 -21.60
N SER A 382 11.63 14.74 -22.85
CA SER A 382 10.34 15.21 -23.35
C SER A 382 9.53 14.03 -23.92
N GLY A 383 8.35 13.75 -23.36
CA GLY A 383 7.49 12.62 -23.73
C GLY A 383 6.90 11.98 -22.48
N VAL A 384 6.46 10.73 -22.57
CA VAL A 384 5.99 9.95 -21.42
C VAL A 384 7.09 9.96 -20.33
N ALA A 385 6.73 10.33 -19.10
CA ALA A 385 7.57 10.44 -17.91
C ALA A 385 8.12 9.08 -17.41
N THR A 386 8.16 8.05 -18.25
CA THR A 386 8.71 6.71 -17.95
C THR A 386 10.21 6.69 -17.71
N ALA A 387 10.93 7.74 -18.10
CA ALA A 387 12.33 7.92 -17.76
C ALA A 387 12.46 9.07 -16.76
N CYS A 388 12.37 8.78 -15.47
CA CYS A 388 12.48 9.76 -14.40
C CYS A 388 13.63 9.42 -13.44
N ASN A 389 14.22 10.45 -12.85
CA ASN A 389 15.17 10.31 -11.77
C ASN A 389 14.39 10.33 -10.46
N PHE A 390 14.33 9.18 -9.78
CA PHE A 390 13.79 9.09 -8.44
C PHE A 390 14.79 9.65 -7.42
N ASP A 391 14.26 10.40 -6.47
CA ASP A 391 15.06 10.89 -5.35
C ASP A 391 15.36 9.77 -4.35
N VAL A 392 16.49 9.91 -3.66
CA VAL A 392 16.92 8.98 -2.62
C VAL A 392 16.17 9.23 -1.30
N THR A 393 15.53 10.39 -1.16
CA THR A 393 14.74 10.83 -0.01
C THR A 393 13.24 10.82 -0.34
N LEU A 394 12.40 10.50 0.64
CA LEU A 394 10.96 10.73 0.51
C LEU A 394 10.68 12.22 0.68
N TYR A 395 9.69 12.70 -0.06
CA TYR A 395 9.13 14.01 0.20
C TYR A 395 8.34 14.04 1.50
N PHE A 396 7.55 12.98 1.76
CA PHE A 396 6.78 12.81 2.99
C PHE A 396 6.83 11.35 3.43
N ASP A 397 6.98 11.13 4.74
CA ASP A 397 6.96 9.80 5.37
C ASP A 397 5.90 9.86 6.46
N SER A 398 4.77 9.22 6.22
CA SER A 398 3.59 9.28 7.10
C SER A 398 3.87 8.71 8.48
N HIS A 399 4.81 7.77 8.59
CA HIS A 399 5.17 7.08 9.82
C HIS A 399 6.05 7.93 10.73
N GLN A 400 6.79 8.89 10.18
CA GLN A 400 7.49 9.92 10.97
C GLN A 400 6.53 11.01 11.49
N GLN A 401 5.36 11.14 10.86
CA GLN A 401 4.49 12.32 11.01
C GLN A 401 3.25 12.07 11.88
N ALA A 402 2.92 10.81 12.16
CA ALA A 402 1.80 10.43 13.04
C ALA A 402 2.16 9.29 14.01
N THR A 403 1.44 9.21 15.12
CA THR A 403 1.63 8.15 16.15
C THR A 403 0.90 6.84 15.80
N THR A 404 0.12 6.84 14.72
CA THR A 404 -0.55 5.71 14.09
C THR A 404 -0.34 5.84 12.58
N ALA A 405 -0.24 4.71 11.86
CA ALA A 405 -0.14 4.73 10.40
C ALA A 405 -1.30 5.54 9.81
N LEU A 406 -0.97 6.61 9.09
CA LEU A 406 -1.93 7.27 8.21
C LEU A 406 -2.01 6.42 6.95
N LEU A 407 -3.20 6.19 6.46
CA LEU A 407 -3.42 5.70 5.10
C LEU A 407 -3.93 6.93 4.36
N LEU A 408 -3.16 7.35 3.36
CA LEU A 408 -3.53 8.51 2.55
C LEU A 408 -4.39 7.97 1.41
N ASP A 409 -5.46 8.66 1.08
CA ASP A 409 -6.22 8.39 -0.15
C ASP A 409 -5.84 9.36 -1.25
N ALA A 410 -5.52 10.61 -0.91
CA ALA A 410 -5.19 11.62 -1.92
C ALA A 410 -4.19 12.62 -1.38
N ILE A 411 -3.36 13.14 -2.29
CA ILE A 411 -2.40 14.22 -1.99
C ILE A 411 -2.51 15.36 -2.99
N ALA A 412 -2.25 16.59 -2.53
CA ALA A 412 -2.04 17.73 -3.42
C ALA A 412 -1.05 18.74 -2.84
N PHE A 413 -0.38 19.47 -3.72
CA PHE A 413 0.59 20.50 -3.36
C PHE A 413 0.02 21.90 -3.69
N PRO A 414 0.37 22.94 -2.93
CA PRO A 414 -0.14 24.30 -3.07
C PRO A 414 0.32 25.05 -4.34
#